data_AF-A0A485BRA6-F1
#
_entry.id   AF-A0A485BRA6-F1
#
_cell.length_a   1.000
_cell.length_b   1.000
_cell.length_c   1.000
_cell.angle_alpha   90.00
_cell.angle_beta   90.00
_cell.angle_gamma   90.00
#
_symmetry.space_group_name_H-M   'P 1'
#
loop_
_entity.id
_entity.type
_entity.pdbx_description
1 polymer ?
#
loop_
_entity_poly.entity_id
_entity_poly.type
_entity_poly.pdbx_seq_one_letter_code
_entity_poly.pdbx_strand_id
1 'polypeptide(L)' 'MTQTLGQLENRGAFIERHIGPDAQQQQEMLNTVGADSLNALIGQIVPQDIQLATPPSGG' A
#
# COMPACT_ATOMS: atom_id res chain seq x y z
N MET A 1 -16.04 -24.28 23.68
CA MET A 1 -15.63 -22.86 23.69
C MET A 1 -16.25 -22.20 22.48
N THR A 2 -16.87 -21.03 22.65
CA THR A 2 -17.54 -20.32 21.55
C THR A 2 -16.71 -19.09 21.19
N GLN A 3 -16.20 -19.04 19.96
CA GLN A 3 -15.51 -17.85 19.42
C GLN A 3 -16.53 -16.79 19.02
N THR A 4 -16.20 -15.52 19.29
CA THR A 4 -16.96 -14.36 18.83
C THR A 4 -16.67 -14.11 17.34
N LEU A 5 -17.61 -13.48 16.63
CA LEU A 5 -17.42 -13.12 15.22
C LEU A 5 -16.14 -12.29 15.00
N GLY A 6 -15.87 -11.32 15.88
CA GLY A 6 -14.65 -10.51 15.82
C GLY A 6 -13.35 -11.29 15.99
N GLN A 7 -13.37 -12.46 16.63
CA GLN A 7 -12.21 -13.36 16.73
C GLN A 7 -12.00 -14.20 15.47
N LEU A 8 -13.02 -14.30 14.61
CA LEU A 8 -12.98 -15.05 13.35
C LEU A 8 -12.69 -14.14 12.14
N GLU A 9 -12.80 -12.81 12.31
CA GLU A 9 -12.51 -11.83 11.27
C GLU A 9 -11.01 -11.75 10.94
N ASN A 10 -10.64 -12.03 9.69
CA ASN A 10 -9.30 -11.70 9.18
C ASN A 10 -9.25 -10.24 8.71
N ARG A 11 -9.13 -9.31 9.66
CA ARG A 11 -9.08 -7.86 9.39
C ARG A 11 -7.91 -7.47 8.47
N GLY A 12 -6.84 -8.26 8.42
CA GLY A 12 -5.68 -8.02 7.56
C GLY A 12 -5.92 -8.36 6.09
N ALA A 13 -6.89 -9.24 5.78
CA ALA A 13 -7.10 -9.73 4.41
C ALA A 13 -7.62 -8.66 3.43
N PHE A 14 -8.11 -7.51 3.92
CA PHE A 14 -8.65 -6.48 3.03
C PHE A 14 -7.60 -5.96 2.06
N ILE A 15 -6.40 -5.64 2.56
CA ILE A 15 -5.32 -5.05 1.75
C ILE A 15 -4.93 -6.02 0.63
N GLU A 16 -4.68 -7.28 0.96
CA GLU A 16 -4.30 -8.32 0.00
C GLU A 16 -5.39 -8.59 -1.06
N ARG A 17 -6.67 -8.43 -0.69
CA ARG A 17 -7.79 -8.61 -1.64
C ARG A 17 -8.06 -7.37 -2.49
N HIS A 18 -7.66 -6.20 -2.02
CA HIS A 18 -7.98 -4.92 -2.64
C HIS A 18 -6.86 -4.39 -3.52
N ILE A 19 -5.61 -4.55 -3.10
CA ILE A 19 -4.44 -4.18 -3.90
C ILE A 19 -4.16 -5.33 -4.87
N GLY A 20 -4.43 -5.08 -6.15
CA GLY A 20 -4.33 -6.10 -7.20
C GLY A 20 -2.91 -6.60 -7.46
N PRO A 21 -1.93 -5.72 -7.73
CA PRO A 21 -0.55 -6.14 -8.00
C PRO A 21 0.13 -6.72 -6.76
N ASP A 22 0.71 -7.90 -6.91
CA ASP A 22 1.66 -8.44 -5.94
C ASP A 22 3.02 -7.72 -6.02
N ALA A 23 3.96 -8.10 -5.16
CA ALA A 23 5.28 -7.48 -5.09
C ALA A 23 6.11 -7.63 -6.39
N GLN A 24 6.00 -8.76 -7.09
CA GLN A 24 6.73 -8.97 -8.35
C GLN A 24 6.11 -8.15 -9.47
N GLN A 25 4.78 -8.17 -9.58
CA GLN A 25 4.04 -7.36 -10.55
C GLN A 25 4.29 -5.87 -10.34
N GLN A 26 4.32 -5.43 -9.09
CA GLN A 26 4.66 -4.04 -8.75
C GLN A 26 6.07 -3.68 -9.21
N GLN A 27 7.06 -4.57 -9.02
CA GLN A 27 8.42 -4.33 -9.50
C GLN A 27 8.49 -4.27 -11.04
N GLU A 28 7.75 -5.13 -11.75
CA GLU A 28 7.66 -5.09 -13.22
C GLU A 28 7.08 -3.75 -13.71
N MET A 29 6.01 -3.27 -13.07
CA MET A 29 5.40 -1.98 -13.36
C MET A 29 6.37 -0.82 -13.08
N LEU A 30 7.07 -0.85 -11.94
CA LEU A 30 8.07 0.14 -11.55
C LEU A 30 9.23 0.22 -12.56
N ASN A 31 9.74 -0.93 -12.99
CA ASN A 31 10.78 -1.00 -14.03
C ASN A 31 10.30 -0.41 -15.36
N THR A 32 9.03 -0.66 -15.72
CA THR A 32 8.42 -0.14 -16.96
C THR A 32 8.37 1.38 -16.97
N VAL A 33 8.10 2.01 -15.82
CA VAL A 33 8.05 3.47 -15.67
C VAL A 33 9.40 4.08 -15.26
N GLY A 34 10.45 3.26 -15.13
CA GLY A 34 11.80 3.73 -14.78
C GLY A 34 11.96 4.19 -13.33
N ALA A 35 11.20 3.62 -12.39
CA ALA A 35 11.30 3.93 -10.96
C ALA A 35 11.86 2.73 -10.17
N ASP A 36 12.80 2.98 -9.24
CA ASP A 36 13.41 1.92 -8.43
C ASP A 36 12.51 1.43 -7.29
N SER A 37 11.55 2.24 -6.86
CA SER A 37 10.60 1.91 -5.79
C SER A 37 9.34 2.76 -5.87
N LEU A 38 8.27 2.33 -5.19
CA LEU A 38 7.07 3.16 -5.00
C LEU A 38 7.39 4.53 -4.39
N ASN A 39 8.30 4.58 -3.41
CA ASN A 39 8.65 5.83 -2.75
C ASN A 39 9.37 6.79 -3.72
N ALA A 40 10.29 6.26 -4.52
CA ALA A 40 10.95 7.02 -5.57
C ALA A 40 9.96 7.54 -6.62
N LEU A 41 8.99 6.71 -7.03
CA LEU A 41 7.92 7.12 -7.95
C LEU A 41 7.05 8.25 -7.35
N ILE A 42 6.65 8.13 -6.08
CA ILE A 42 5.88 9.15 -5.38
C ILE A 42 6.64 10.48 -5.34
N GLY A 43 7.94 10.46 -5.02
CA GLY A 43 8.78 11.66 -5.00
C GLY A 43 8.96 12.34 -6.37
N GLN A 44 8.80 11.60 -7.46
CA GLN A 44 8.81 12.16 -8.82
C GLN A 44 7.48 12.81 -9.20
N ILE A 45 6.36 12.37 -8.63
CA ILE A 45 5.00 12.79 -9.01
C ILE A 45 4.46 13.88 -8.08
N VAL A 46 4.68 13.76 -6.77
CA VAL A 46 4.10 14.65 -5.76
C VAL A 46 5.09 15.78 -5.45
N PRO A 47 4.73 17.05 -5.72
CA PRO A 47 5.54 18.19 -5.31
C PRO A 47 5.79 18.18 -3.80
N GLN A 48 7.04 18.44 -3.41
CA GLN A 48 7.49 18.31 -2.02
C GLN A 48 6.77 19.26 -1.06
N ASP A 49 6.31 20.41 -1.54
CA ASP A 49 5.60 21.43 -0.77
C ASP A 49 4.17 21.03 -0.37
N ILE A 50 3.58 20.03 -1.04
CA ILE A 50 2.25 19.51 -0.71
C ILE A 50 2.27 18.07 -0.17
N GLN A 51 3.43 17.43 -0.10
CA GLN A 51 3.55 16.07 0.41
C GLN A 51 3.42 16.04 1.94
N LEU A 52 2.60 15.11 2.46
CA LEU A 52 2.47 14.92 3.90
C LEU A 52 3.77 14.35 4.50
N ALA A 53 4.27 14.98 5.56
CA ALA A 53 5.50 14.56 6.26
C ALA A 53 5.33 13.23 7.03
N THR A 54 4.10 12.90 7.42
CA THR A 54 3.77 11.66 8.11
C THR A 54 2.47 11.09 7.53
N PRO A 55 2.24 9.77 7.64
CA PRO A 55 0.95 9.19 7.30
C PRO A 55 -0.20 9.96 7.97
N PRO A 56 -1.36 10.10 7.30
CA PRO A 56 -2.53 10.65 7.94
C PRO A 56 -2.88 9.80 9.17
N SER A 57 -3.41 10.44 10.20
CA SER A 57 -3.87 9.75 11.41
C SER A 57 -4.98 8.77 11.03
N GLY A 58 -4.66 7.48 10.94
CA GLY A 58 -5.63 6.42 10.76
C GLY A 58 -6.40 6.22 12.06
N GLY A 59 -7.72 6.35 12.01
CA GLY A 59 -8.61 5.91 13.09
C GLY A 59 -8.73 4.39 13.14
#